data_AF-A0A7X3NZJ2-F1
#
_entry.id   AF-A0A7X3NZJ2-F1
#
_cell.length_a   1.000
_cell.length_b   1.000
_cell.length_c   1.000
_cell.angle_alpha   90.00
_cell.angle_beta   90.00
_cell.angle_gamma   90.00
#
_symmetry.space_group_name_H-M   'P 1'
#
loop_
_entity.id
_entity.type
_entity.pdbx_description
1 polymer ?
#
loop_
_entity_poly.entity_id
_entity_poly.type
_entity_poly.pdbx_seq_one_letter_code
_entity_poly.pdbx_strand_id
1 'polypeptide(L)'
;MDILEMTDLEIYELGIKELIEQIGPVYTERFLRQCKPNKYDYSVERHKLLANQSGIDEIVARIRRREAERKEEERIKAERITAWRNGLLELTDLEVCELAAKILIDKLHVYGYVGFCQQHFKNLNAEQPIDLP
;
A
#
# COMPACT_ATOMS: atom_id res chain seq x y z
N MET A 1 -12.78 18.41 -2.09
CA MET A 1 -12.16 18.21 -3.41
C MET A 1 -12.64 16.85 -3.88
N ASP A 2 -13.33 16.80 -5.01
CA ASP A 2 -13.92 15.55 -5.48
C ASP A 2 -12.86 14.73 -6.23
N ILE A 3 -12.45 13.61 -5.65
CA ILE A 3 -11.45 12.70 -6.24
C ILE A 3 -11.95 12.15 -7.58
N LEU A 4 -13.27 12.03 -7.76
CA LEU A 4 -13.87 11.48 -8.98
C LEU A 4 -13.77 12.44 -10.18
N GLU A 5 -13.59 13.73 -9.93
CA GLU A 5 -13.45 14.75 -10.98
C GLU A 5 -11.98 15.01 -11.36
N MET A 6 -11.03 14.46 -10.59
CA MET A 6 -9.60 14.62 -10.83
C MET A 6 -9.07 13.66 -11.89
N THR A 7 -8.12 14.14 -12.67
CA THR A 7 -7.32 13.30 -13.57
C THR A 7 -6.36 12.40 -12.80
N ASP A 8 -5.94 11.30 -13.44
CA ASP A 8 -4.92 10.38 -12.89
C ASP A 8 -3.64 11.12 -12.46
N LEU A 9 -3.23 12.15 -13.21
CA LEU A 9 -2.05 12.95 -12.92
C LEU A 9 -2.25 13.82 -11.67
N GLU A 10 -3.39 14.50 -11.54
CA GLU A 10 -3.71 15.30 -10.35
C GLU A 10 -3.80 14.43 -9.09
N ILE A 11 -4.39 13.22 -9.21
CA ILE A 11 -4.45 12.24 -8.13
C ILE A 11 -3.02 11.81 -7.74
N TYR A 12 -2.16 11.56 -8.72
CA TYR A 12 -0.77 11.18 -8.50
C TYR A 12 0.00 12.28 -7.77
N GLU A 13 -0.05 13.52 -8.28
CA GLU A 13 0.63 14.67 -7.69
C GLU A 13 0.15 14.96 -6.26
N LEU A 14 -1.17 14.88 -6.03
CA LEU A 14 -1.73 15.04 -4.70
C LEU A 14 -1.24 13.93 -3.75
N GLY A 15 -1.20 12.68 -4.20
CA GLY A 15 -0.69 11.56 -3.42
C GLY A 15 0.78 11.72 -3.06
N ILE A 16 1.62 12.14 -4.01
CA ILE A 16 3.05 12.42 -3.75
C ILE A 16 3.20 13.53 -2.71
N LYS A 17 2.44 14.62 -2.87
CA LYS A 17 2.48 15.74 -1.91
C LYS A 17 2.12 15.27 -0.50
N GLU A 18 1.04 14.51 -0.36
CA GLU A 18 0.60 14.02 0.94
C GLU A 18 1.63 13.07 1.58
N LEU A 19 2.25 12.19 0.80
CA LEU A 19 3.30 11.30 1.30
C LEU A 19 4.52 12.10 1.78
N ILE A 20 4.99 13.08 1.00
CA ILE A 20 6.12 13.91 1.40
C ILE A 20 5.80 14.70 2.68
N GLU A 21 4.59 15.23 2.81
CA GLU A 21 4.16 15.97 4.00
C GLU A 21 4.09 15.09 5.25
N GLN A 22 3.60 13.85 5.12
CA GLN A 22 3.35 12.97 6.26
C GLN A 22 4.54 12.11 6.67
N ILE A 23 5.33 11.64 5.70
CA ILE A 23 6.43 10.70 5.93
C ILE A 23 7.79 11.19 5.40
N GLY A 24 7.82 12.36 4.78
CA GLY A 24 9.05 12.95 4.26
C GLY A 24 9.49 12.34 2.92
N PRO A 25 10.41 13.01 2.22
CA PRO A 25 10.85 12.59 0.88
C PRO A 25 11.58 11.24 0.88
N VAL A 26 12.37 10.95 1.92
CA VAL A 26 13.16 9.70 2.01
C VAL A 26 12.25 8.47 2.07
N TYR A 27 11.26 8.48 2.95
CA TYR A 27 10.33 7.34 3.09
C TYR A 27 9.33 7.28 1.94
N THR A 28 8.96 8.42 1.36
CA THR A 28 8.18 8.46 0.12
C THR A 28 8.91 7.76 -1.02
N GLU A 29 10.20 8.07 -1.22
CA GLU A 29 11.00 7.40 -2.24
C GLU A 29 11.12 5.89 -1.99
N ARG A 30 11.35 5.48 -0.74
CA ARG A 30 11.38 4.05 -0.37
C ARG A 30 10.07 3.35 -0.72
N PHE A 31 8.93 3.95 -0.41
CA PHE A 31 7.61 3.43 -0.76
C PHE A 31 7.46 3.26 -2.28
N LEU A 32 7.76 4.30 -3.07
CA LEU A 32 7.63 4.26 -4.52
C LEU A 32 8.51 3.17 -5.15
N ARG A 33 9.74 3.00 -4.66
CA ARG A 33 10.63 1.91 -5.11
C ARG A 33 10.09 0.52 -4.84
N GLN A 34 9.26 0.36 -3.81
CA GLN A 34 8.60 -0.91 -3.46
C GLN A 34 7.26 -1.09 -4.18
N CYS A 35 6.59 0.01 -4.51
CA CYS A 35 5.35 0.05 -5.28
C CYS A 35 5.64 -0.28 -6.75
N LYS A 36 5.84 -1.56 -7.03
CA LYS A 36 6.10 -2.07 -8.38
C LYS A 36 4.91 -2.89 -8.89
N PRO A 37 4.61 -2.83 -10.20
CA PRO A 37 3.66 -3.75 -10.79
C PRO A 37 4.17 -5.17 -10.53
N ASN A 38 3.37 -5.96 -9.81
CA ASN A 38 3.74 -7.32 -9.48
C ASN A 38 3.67 -8.18 -10.75
N LYS A 39 4.65 -9.06 -10.96
CA LYS A 39 4.58 -10.10 -12.01
C LYS A 39 3.65 -11.27 -11.61
N TYR A 40 3.00 -11.14 -10.47
CA TYR A 40 2.19 -12.17 -9.84
C TYR A 40 0.85 -12.31 -10.54
N ASP A 41 0.69 -13.39 -11.28
CA ASP A 41 -0.60 -13.76 -11.86
C ASP A 41 -1.51 -14.36 -10.80
N TYR A 42 -2.32 -13.50 -10.18
CA TYR A 42 -3.31 -13.91 -9.18
C TYR A 42 -4.29 -14.97 -9.72
N SER A 43 -4.51 -15.04 -11.04
CA SER A 43 -5.42 -16.02 -11.63
C SER A 43 -4.91 -17.46 -11.46
N VAL A 44 -3.58 -17.67 -11.55
CA VAL A 44 -2.93 -18.97 -11.39
C VAL A 44 -2.93 -19.39 -9.92
N GLU A 45 -2.63 -18.48 -9.00
CA GLU A 45 -2.50 -18.77 -7.57
C GLU A 45 -3.86 -18.89 -6.86
N ARG A 46 -4.89 -18.21 -7.38
CA ARG A 46 -6.28 -18.38 -6.91
C ARG A 46 -6.72 -19.84 -6.94
N HIS A 47 -6.31 -20.61 -7.94
CA HIS A 47 -6.67 -22.02 -8.04
C HIS A 47 -6.10 -22.86 -6.89
N LYS A 48 -4.89 -22.55 -6.41
CA LYS A 48 -4.29 -23.20 -5.24
C LYS A 48 -4.98 -22.82 -3.93
N LEU A 49 -5.39 -21.55 -3.80
CA LEU A 49 -6.16 -21.07 -2.65
C LEU A 49 -7.55 -21.72 -2.57
N LEU A 50 -8.19 -21.93 -3.73
CA LEU A 50 -9.50 -22.59 -3.81
C LEU A 50 -9.42 -24.10 -3.57
N ALA A 51 -8.32 -24.75 -3.98
CA ALA A 51 -8.12 -26.19 -3.79
C ALA A 51 -8.02 -26.60 -2.29
N ASN A 52 -7.60 -25.68 -1.42
CA ASN A 52 -7.46 -25.88 0.03
C ASN A 52 -8.49 -25.08 0.84
N GLN A 53 -9.71 -24.88 0.31
CA GLN A 53 -10.74 -24.12 1.01
C GLN A 53 -11.23 -24.84 2.27
N SER A 54 -10.80 -24.33 3.43
CA SER A 54 -11.44 -24.56 4.73
C SER A 54 -12.94 -24.24 4.66
N GLY A 55 -13.75 -24.99 5.40
CA GLY A 55 -15.18 -24.69 5.52
C GLY A 55 -15.42 -23.27 6.05
N ILE A 56 -16.55 -22.65 5.71
CA ILE A 56 -16.88 -21.27 6.12
C ILE A 56 -16.75 -21.09 7.64
N ASP A 57 -17.17 -22.09 8.42
CA ASP A 57 -17.08 -22.07 9.89
C ASP A 57 -15.63 -22.05 10.40
N GLU A 58 -14.72 -22.77 9.74
CA GLU A 58 -13.29 -22.75 10.07
C GLU A 58 -12.65 -21.40 9.72
N ILE A 59 -13.06 -20.80 8.59
CA ILE A 59 -12.64 -19.45 8.21
C ILE A 59 -13.10 -18.44 9.26
N VAL A 60 -14.37 -18.49 9.67
CA VAL A 60 -14.94 -17.60 10.69
C VAL A 60 -14.25 -17.80 12.04
N ALA A 61 -14.02 -19.04 12.47
CA ALA A 61 -13.32 -19.34 13.71
C ALA A 61 -11.87 -18.83 13.69
N ARG A 62 -11.18 -18.94 12.54
CA ARG A 62 -9.83 -18.39 12.35
C ARG A 62 -9.83 -16.87 12.38
N ILE A 63 -10.81 -16.21 11.76
CA ILE A 63 -10.96 -14.74 11.78
C ILE A 63 -11.13 -14.26 13.22
N ARG A 64 -12.08 -14.85 13.97
CA ARG A 64 -12.35 -14.49 15.37
C ARG A 64 -11.11 -14.67 16.26
N ARG A 65 -10.39 -15.78 16.11
CA ARG A 65 -9.15 -16.02 16.87
C ARG A 65 -8.10 -14.94 16.64
N ARG A 66 -7.96 -14.50 15.38
CA ARG A 66 -7.01 -13.46 14.98
C ARG A 66 -7.44 -12.03 15.33
N GLU A 67 -8.65 -11.80 15.85
CA GLU A 67 -9.07 -10.44 16.22
C GLU A 67 -8.29 -9.89 17.42
N ALA A 68 -7.98 -10.72 18.42
CA ALA A 68 -7.18 -10.31 19.56
C ALA A 68 -5.72 -10.04 19.17
N GLU A 69 -5.14 -10.93 18.35
CA GLU A 69 -3.79 -10.77 17.80
C GLU A 69 -3.67 -9.50 16.95
N ARG A 70 -4.68 -9.19 16.11
CA ARG A 70 -4.70 -7.97 15.31
C ARG A 70 -4.71 -6.69 16.13
N LYS A 71 -5.48 -6.63 17.21
CA LYS A 71 -5.48 -5.44 18.08
C LYS A 71 -4.11 -5.20 18.71
N GLU A 72 -3.42 -6.27 19.09
CA GLU A 72 -2.07 -6.16 19.63
C GLU A 72 -1.06 -5.74 18.56
N GLU A 73 -1.13 -6.33 17.36
CA GLU A 73 -0.31 -5.92 16.22
C GLU A 73 -0.53 -4.44 15.85
N GLU A 74 -1.78 -3.98 15.81
CA GLU A 74 -2.13 -2.57 15.56
C GLU A 74 -1.56 -1.63 16.63
N ARG A 75 -1.60 -2.04 17.91
CA ARG A 75 -1.00 -1.28 19.01
C ARG A 75 0.51 -1.16 18.84
N ILE A 76 1.20 -2.27 18.59
CA ILE A 76 2.66 -2.29 18.39
C ILE A 76 3.04 -1.40 17.20
N LYS A 77 2.29 -1.47 16.10
CA LYS A 77 2.50 -0.60 14.93
C LYS A 77 2.32 0.87 15.27
N ALA A 78 1.28 1.23 16.02
CA ALA A 78 1.04 2.61 16.43
C ALA A 78 2.15 3.16 17.34
N GLU A 79 2.64 2.33 18.28
CA GLU A 79 3.80 2.67 19.13
C GLU A 79 5.06 2.88 18.30
N ARG A 80 5.32 2.02 17.31
CA ARG A 80 6.48 2.15 16.42
C ARG A 80 6.41 3.39 15.53
N ILE A 81 5.25 3.71 14.97
CA ILE A 81 5.04 4.96 14.22
C ILE A 81 5.27 6.18 15.11
N THR A 82 4.82 6.14 16.36
CA THR A 82 5.04 7.22 17.33
C THR A 82 6.52 7.40 17.65
N ALA A 83 7.24 6.31 17.93
CA ALA A 83 8.68 6.34 18.18
C ALA A 83 9.46 6.87 16.97
N TRP A 84 9.09 6.46 15.76
CA TRP A 84 9.67 6.98 14.52
C TRP A 84 9.44 8.48 14.35
N ARG A 85 8.22 8.99 14.58
CA ARG A 85 7.93 10.44 14.53
C ARG A 85 8.75 11.25 15.53
N ASN A 86 9.11 10.63 16.65
CA ASN A 86 9.98 11.24 17.66
C ASN A 86 11.48 11.05 17.35
N GLY A 87 11.85 10.48 16.21
CA GLY A 87 13.23 10.24 15.81
C GLY A 87 13.94 9.13 16.59
N LEU A 88 13.20 8.27 17.29
CA LEU A 88 13.78 7.23 18.15
C LEU A 88 14.13 5.94 17.40
N LEU A 89 13.56 5.73 16.21
CA LEU A 89 13.81 4.56 15.37
C LEU A 89 13.51 4.85 13.89
N GLU A 90 13.95 3.95 13.03
CA GLU A 90 13.62 3.91 11.60
C GLU A 90 12.49 2.91 11.32
N LEU A 91 11.63 3.22 10.37
CA LEU A 91 10.61 2.29 9.88
C LEU A 91 11.22 1.23 8.96
N THR A 92 10.72 0.00 9.08
CA THR A 92 11.01 -1.06 8.12
C THR A 92 10.26 -0.83 6.81
N ASP A 93 10.72 -1.48 5.74
CA ASP A 93 10.08 -1.38 4.42
C ASP A 93 8.59 -1.74 4.42
N LEU A 94 8.21 -2.79 5.16
CA LEU A 94 6.81 -3.18 5.32
C LEU A 94 5.99 -2.08 6.02
N GLU A 95 6.54 -1.50 7.08
CA GLU A 95 5.87 -0.43 7.83
C GLU A 95 5.72 0.85 7.01
N VAL A 96 6.71 1.16 6.18
CA VAL A 96 6.64 2.26 5.21
C VAL A 96 5.52 2.03 4.21
N CYS A 97 5.42 0.81 3.65
CA CYS A 97 4.33 0.45 2.73
C CYS A 97 2.95 0.57 3.37
N GLU A 98 2.77 0.00 4.58
CA GLU A 98 1.49 0.04 5.29
C GLU A 98 1.08 1.47 5.64
N LEU A 99 2.01 2.28 6.15
CA LEU A 99 1.74 3.66 6.51
C LEU A 99 1.43 4.52 5.28
N ALA A 100 2.22 4.40 4.22
CA ALA A 100 2.00 5.13 2.97
C ALA A 100 0.67 4.75 2.31
N ALA A 101 0.33 3.46 2.24
CA ALA A 101 -0.96 3.01 1.72
C ALA A 101 -2.11 3.55 2.56
N LYS A 102 -1.99 3.54 3.89
CA LYS A 102 -3.00 4.12 4.78
C LYS A 102 -3.19 5.61 4.54
N ILE A 103 -2.11 6.38 4.43
CA ILE A 103 -2.17 7.83 4.15
C ILE A 103 -2.89 8.10 2.83
N LEU A 104 -2.53 7.37 1.77
CA LEU A 104 -3.15 7.54 0.46
C LEU A 104 -4.64 7.15 0.47
N ILE A 105 -5.02 6.05 1.15
CA ILE A 105 -6.42 5.65 1.26
C ILE A 105 -7.22 6.65 2.09
N ASP A 106 -6.68 7.11 3.22
CA ASP A 106 -7.35 8.09 4.09
C ASP A 106 -7.53 9.43 3.35
N LYS A 107 -6.59 9.80 2.47
CA LYS A 107 -6.63 11.08 1.71
C LYS A 107 -7.41 11.02 0.40
N LEU A 108 -7.23 9.96 -0.37
CA LEU A 108 -7.72 9.83 -1.75
C LEU A 108 -8.87 8.83 -1.88
N HIS A 109 -9.27 8.20 -0.78
CA HIS A 109 -10.15 7.02 -0.77
C HIS A 109 -9.56 5.86 -1.60
N VAL A 110 -10.28 4.73 -1.59
CA VAL A 110 -9.85 3.51 -2.30
C VAL A 110 -9.70 3.77 -3.80
N TYR A 111 -10.61 4.54 -4.40
CA TYR A 111 -10.57 4.85 -5.83
C TYR A 111 -9.31 5.65 -6.21
N GLY A 112 -9.04 6.75 -5.50
CA GLY A 112 -7.87 7.57 -5.79
C GLY A 112 -6.55 6.86 -5.44
N TYR A 113 -6.52 5.99 -4.43
CA TYR A 113 -5.36 5.11 -4.19
C TYR A 113 -5.07 4.20 -5.38
N VAL A 114 -6.09 3.59 -5.98
CA VAL A 114 -5.91 2.75 -7.18
C VAL A 114 -5.42 3.60 -8.37
N GLY A 115 -6.00 4.78 -8.59
CA GLY A 115 -5.56 5.71 -9.64
C GLY A 115 -4.10 6.16 -9.46
N PHE A 116 -3.70 6.47 -8.23
CA PHE A 116 -2.32 6.79 -7.87
C PHE A 116 -1.36 5.67 -8.29
N CYS A 117 -1.65 4.41 -7.91
CA CYS A 117 -0.81 3.27 -8.26
C CYS A 117 -0.74 3.04 -9.77
N GLN A 118 -1.89 3.16 -10.46
CA GLN A 118 -1.95 3.02 -11.92
C GLN A 118 -1.07 4.06 -12.63
N GLN A 119 -1.17 5.33 -12.22
CA GLN A 119 -0.35 6.40 -12.79
C GLN A 119 1.13 6.21 -12.46
N HIS A 120 1.46 5.80 -11.24
CA HIS A 120 2.83 5.47 -10.85
C HIS A 120 3.44 4.41 -11.78
N PHE A 121 2.68 3.35 -12.06
CA PHE A 121 3.16 2.26 -12.94
C PHE A 121 3.27 2.69 -14.40
N LYS A 122 2.37 3.57 -14.90
CA LYS A 122 2.52 4.18 -16.23
C LYS A 122 3.84 4.94 -16.32
N ASN A 123 4.17 5.75 -15.32
CA ASN A 123 5.42 6.52 -15.28
C ASN A 123 6.65 5.60 -15.26
N LEU A 124 6.64 4.54 -14.45
CA LEU A 124 7.72 3.54 -14.41
C LEU A 124 7.96 2.87 -15.76
N ASN A 125 6.89 2.54 -16.49
CA ASN A 125 6.99 1.88 -17.80
C ASN A 125 7.42 2.85 -18.92
N ALA A 126 7.06 4.13 -18.82
CA ALA A 126 7.49 5.15 -19.77
C ALA A 126 8.99 5.47 -19.69
N GLU A 127 9.60 5.23 -18.52
CA GLU A 127 11.04 5.40 -18.27
C GLU A 127 11.89 4.17 -18.64
N GLN A 128 11.27 3.04 -19.03
CA GLN A 128 12.01 1.88 -19.54
C GLN A 128 12.37 2.12 -21.01
N PRO A 129 13.66 2.13 -21.40
CA PRO A 129 14.03 2.25 -22.79
C PRO A 129 13.43 1.06 -23.56
N ILE A 130 12.74 1.38 -24.65
CA ILE A 130 12.36 0.38 -25.64
C ILE A 130 13.67 -0.13 -26.23
N ASP A 131 14.19 -1.24 -25.71
CA ASP A 131 15.14 -2.05 -26.47
C ASP A 131 14.38 -2.54 -27.71
N LEU A 132 14.50 -1.76 -28.78
CA LEU A 132 14.09 -2.14 -30.11
C LEU A 132 14.98 -3.33 -30.54
N PRO A 133 14.39 -4.39 -31.12
CA PRO A 133 15.14 -5.56 -31.60
C PRO A 133 16.13 -5.20 -32.71
#